data_AF-A0A2T0M550-F1
#
_entry.id   AF-A0A2T0M550-F1
#
_cell.length_a   1.000
_cell.length_b   1.000
_cell.length_c   1.000
_cell.angle_alpha   90.00
_cell.angle_beta   90.00
_cell.angle_gamma   90.00
#
_symmetry.space_group_name_H-M   'P 1'
#
loop_
_entity.id
_entity.type
_entity.pdbx_description
1 polymer ?
#
loop_
_entity_poly.entity_id
_entity_poly.type
_entity_poly.pdbx_seq_one_letter_code
_entity_poly.pdbx_strand_id
1 'polypeptide(L)'
;MSARQLERWRADGLLQPNEVRSLGRGRGRTSAPSPGAHEMVVWLGRHAGPGKRPGDLALMAFGEGLPVPEAVVRKAFAEAGKLLSPENVLPGGSAEDVADAYAAKHDRSDPVPARIRRIDAALTALLEAAGVSVDEVTQAVLAQFDRQAPLVQAERVTRRDWVYASTIAAIDGAESLDVGYMGTLARSLAPLGVPAPVAEDLELCWPGSEQEAAQLLTPENGLAFLPAGSLNEIFLQLAEATSLPDLLQAWQIAAHLPVWAVDLCDRVEAALAARNSVETLNEWIQTMFGPTRGLLVTAARNAGQSPRKTAIDALILLFQREALRRVLAAVPDAEVQNLEQPWVFPTFMTDFMMTST
;
A
#
# COMPACT_ATOMS: atom_id res chain seq x y z
N MET A 1 -38.07 0.33 3.33
CA MET A 1 -37.19 -0.37 4.29
C MET A 1 -38.06 -1.15 5.26
N SER A 2 -37.79 -2.45 5.46
CA SER A 2 -38.63 -3.33 6.31
C SER A 2 -38.00 -3.56 7.69
N ALA A 3 -38.80 -3.92 8.69
CA ALA A 3 -38.31 -4.27 10.04
C ALA A 3 -37.29 -5.42 10.00
N ARG A 4 -37.55 -6.43 9.16
CA ARG A 4 -36.64 -7.57 8.93
C ARG A 4 -35.27 -7.14 8.39
N GLN A 5 -35.22 -6.10 7.57
CA GLN A 5 -33.96 -5.56 7.04
C GLN A 5 -33.13 -4.89 8.12
N LEU A 6 -33.77 -4.13 9.02
CA LEU A 6 -33.10 -3.53 10.18
C LEU A 6 -32.57 -4.59 11.15
N GLU A 7 -33.34 -5.64 11.42
CA GLU A 7 -32.89 -6.77 12.26
C GLU A 7 -31.68 -7.48 11.65
N ARG A 8 -31.70 -7.70 10.32
CA ARG A 8 -30.55 -8.28 9.62
C ARG A 8 -29.30 -7.40 9.77
N TRP A 9 -29.40 -6.09 9.54
CA TRP A 9 -28.24 -5.20 9.69
C TRP A 9 -27.71 -5.15 11.13
N ARG A 10 -28.57 -5.27 12.15
CA ARG A 10 -28.12 -5.44 13.54
C ARG A 10 -27.41 -6.78 13.76
N ALA A 11 -27.95 -7.88 13.23
CA ALA A 11 -27.34 -9.20 13.33
C ALA A 11 -25.97 -9.26 12.64
N ASP A 12 -25.82 -8.54 11.54
CA ASP A 12 -24.57 -8.37 10.80
C ASP A 12 -23.59 -7.39 11.48
N GLY A 13 -24.00 -6.74 12.60
CA GLY A 13 -23.18 -5.79 13.35
C GLY A 13 -23.09 -4.38 12.74
N LEU A 14 -23.79 -4.10 11.64
CA LEU A 14 -23.76 -2.81 10.94
C LEU A 14 -24.56 -1.72 11.65
N LEU A 15 -25.49 -2.11 12.51
CA LEU A 15 -26.28 -1.20 13.33
C LEU A 15 -26.04 -1.48 14.80
N GLN A 16 -25.76 -0.42 15.55
CA GLN A 16 -25.72 -0.51 17.00
C GLN A 16 -27.09 -0.92 17.58
N PRO A 17 -27.10 -1.68 18.69
CA PRO A 17 -28.33 -1.93 19.43
C PRO A 17 -28.97 -0.63 19.91
N ASN A 18 -30.30 -0.62 20.03
CA ASN A 18 -30.99 0.49 20.67
C ASN A 18 -30.52 0.62 22.13
N GLU A 19 -30.34 1.84 22.60
CA GLU A 19 -30.07 2.12 24.00
C GLU A 19 -31.33 1.81 24.83
N VAL A 20 -31.20 0.92 25.81
CA VAL A 20 -32.31 0.52 26.68
C VAL A 20 -32.18 1.23 28.02
N ARG A 21 -33.17 2.05 28.36
CA ARG A 21 -33.24 2.74 29.65
C ARG A 21 -34.37 2.17 30.50
N SER A 22 -34.05 1.80 31.73
CA SER A 22 -35.04 1.42 32.74
C SER A 22 -35.79 2.66 33.22
N LEU A 23 -37.13 2.59 33.23
CA LEU A 23 -37.99 3.69 33.70
C LEU A 23 -38.26 3.63 35.23
N GLY A 24 -37.58 2.71 35.93
CA GLY A 24 -37.75 2.47 37.37
C GLY A 24 -38.66 1.28 37.70
N ARG A 25 -38.82 0.99 39.00
CA ARG A 25 -39.56 -0.19 39.49
C ARG A 25 -41.00 -0.19 38.98
N GLY A 26 -41.38 -1.22 38.24
CA GLY A 26 -42.73 -1.42 37.72
C GLY A 26 -43.12 -0.57 36.50
N ARG A 27 -42.22 0.26 35.95
CA ARG A 27 -42.53 1.22 34.87
C ARG A 27 -42.06 0.80 33.47
N GLY A 28 -41.50 -0.40 33.34
CA GLY A 28 -41.04 -0.94 32.05
C GLY A 28 -39.68 -0.41 31.59
N ARG A 29 -39.34 -0.70 30.32
CA ARG A 29 -38.11 -0.26 29.65
C ARG A 29 -38.51 0.59 28.44
N THR A 30 -37.77 1.65 28.18
CA THR A 30 -37.83 2.38 26.90
C THR A 30 -36.59 2.07 26.08
N SER A 31 -36.74 2.03 24.76
CA SER A 31 -35.63 1.86 23.81
C SER A 31 -35.54 3.07 22.91
N ALA A 32 -34.36 3.70 22.84
CA ALA A 32 -34.06 4.77 21.91
C ALA A 32 -33.03 4.30 20.88
N PRO A 33 -33.09 4.74 19.62
CA PRO A 33 -31.99 4.53 18.68
C PRO A 33 -30.70 5.12 19.25
N SER A 34 -29.57 4.44 19.05
CA SER A 34 -28.26 4.98 19.43
C SER A 34 -27.92 6.23 18.59
N PRO A 35 -27.01 7.10 19.08
CA PRO A 35 -26.52 8.25 18.32
C PRO A 35 -26.04 7.84 16.91
N GLY A 36 -26.45 8.61 15.90
CA GLY A 36 -26.10 8.36 14.49
C GLY A 36 -26.75 7.13 13.84
N ALA A 37 -27.59 6.36 14.56
CA ALA A 37 -28.30 5.21 13.98
C ALA A 37 -29.20 5.61 12.79
N HIS A 38 -29.79 6.81 12.82
CA HIS A 38 -30.60 7.29 11.70
C HIS A 38 -29.77 7.47 10.42
N GLU A 39 -28.61 8.13 10.52
CA GLU A 39 -27.70 8.36 9.40
C GLU A 39 -27.19 7.03 8.83
N MET A 40 -26.75 6.11 9.70
CA MET A 40 -26.33 4.77 9.30
C MET A 40 -27.44 4.02 8.57
N VAL A 41 -28.68 4.10 9.05
CA VAL A 41 -29.84 3.47 8.40
C VAL A 41 -30.12 4.05 7.01
N VAL A 42 -30.07 5.39 6.87
CA VAL A 42 -30.25 6.05 5.57
C VAL A 42 -29.13 5.65 4.62
N TRP A 43 -27.88 5.62 5.11
CA TRP A 43 -26.72 5.22 4.34
C TRP A 43 -26.80 3.76 3.88
N LEU A 44 -27.13 2.83 4.78
CA LEU A 44 -27.34 1.41 4.45
C LEU A 44 -28.49 1.24 3.45
N GLY A 45 -29.54 2.06 3.55
CA GLY A 45 -30.63 2.08 2.58
C GLY A 45 -30.19 2.46 1.15
N ARG A 46 -29.10 3.22 1.00
CA ARG A 46 -28.54 3.64 -0.30
C ARG A 46 -27.46 2.68 -0.82
N HIS A 47 -26.66 2.10 0.07
CA HIS A 47 -25.46 1.35 -0.31
C HIS A 47 -25.58 -0.17 -0.17
N ALA A 48 -26.49 -0.65 0.69
CA ALA A 48 -26.75 -2.09 0.78
C ALA A 48 -27.52 -2.55 -0.46
N GLY A 49 -27.12 -3.69 -1.00
CA GLY A 49 -27.77 -4.29 -2.17
C GLY A 49 -27.38 -5.76 -2.35
N PRO A 50 -27.98 -6.44 -3.32
CA PRO A 50 -27.62 -7.81 -3.65
C PRO A 50 -26.11 -7.96 -3.90
N GLY A 51 -25.49 -8.99 -3.31
CA GLY A 51 -24.07 -9.29 -3.48
C GLY A 51 -23.10 -8.47 -2.61
N LYS A 52 -23.56 -7.44 -1.88
CA LYS A 52 -22.70 -6.69 -0.95
C LYS A 52 -22.49 -7.47 0.34
N ARG A 53 -21.23 -7.66 0.74
CA ARG A 53 -20.86 -8.34 1.98
C ARG A 53 -20.96 -7.36 3.15
N PRO A 54 -21.42 -7.79 4.34
CA PRO A 54 -21.45 -6.92 5.52
C PRO A 54 -20.10 -6.28 5.86
N GLY A 55 -19.00 -7.04 5.76
CA GLY A 55 -17.66 -6.49 6.00
C GLY A 55 -17.31 -5.33 5.05
N ASP A 56 -17.65 -5.43 3.77
CA ASP A 56 -17.42 -4.36 2.79
C ASP A 56 -18.26 -3.12 3.12
N LEU A 57 -19.50 -3.31 3.56
CA LEU A 57 -20.39 -2.22 4.00
C LEU A 57 -19.85 -1.53 5.27
N ALA A 58 -19.34 -2.32 6.23
CA ALA A 58 -18.73 -1.78 7.45
C ALA A 58 -17.51 -0.92 7.13
N LEU A 59 -16.63 -1.39 6.24
CA LEU A 59 -15.43 -0.65 5.83
C LEU A 59 -15.77 0.66 5.11
N MET A 60 -16.72 0.64 4.17
CA MET A 60 -17.16 1.86 3.49
C MET A 60 -17.80 2.87 4.46
N ALA A 61 -18.71 2.40 5.34
CA ALA A 61 -19.35 3.27 6.33
C ALA A 61 -18.33 3.88 7.31
N PHE A 62 -17.35 3.08 7.74
CA PHE A 62 -16.25 3.54 8.58
C PHE A 62 -15.42 4.63 7.88
N GLY A 63 -15.07 4.42 6.61
CA GLY A 63 -14.36 5.41 5.79
C GLY A 63 -15.09 6.74 5.62
N GLU A 64 -16.42 6.72 5.63
CA GLU A 64 -17.28 7.91 5.59
C GLU A 64 -17.52 8.54 6.99
N GLY A 65 -16.91 8.00 8.05
CA GLY A 65 -17.04 8.51 9.41
C GLY A 65 -18.36 8.15 10.10
N LEU A 66 -19.10 7.18 9.58
CA LEU A 66 -20.35 6.72 10.20
C LEU A 66 -20.11 5.85 11.44
N PRO A 67 -21.06 5.77 12.39
CA PRO A 67 -20.89 5.04 13.63
C PRO A 67 -20.99 3.52 13.42
N VAL A 68 -19.88 2.91 13.02
CA VAL A 68 -19.70 1.45 12.96
C VAL A 68 -19.11 0.97 14.29
N PRO A 69 -19.63 -0.12 14.91
CA PRO A 69 -19.01 -0.68 16.10
C PRO A 69 -17.55 -1.07 15.87
N GLU A 70 -16.65 -0.69 16.79
CA GLU A 70 -15.20 -0.93 16.68
C GLU A 70 -14.87 -2.39 16.37
N ALA A 71 -15.48 -3.34 17.09
CA ALA A 71 -15.26 -4.77 16.88
C ALA A 71 -15.60 -5.23 15.45
N VAL A 72 -16.56 -4.57 14.79
CA VAL A 72 -16.97 -4.86 13.42
C VAL A 72 -15.97 -4.28 12.42
N VAL A 73 -15.47 -3.07 12.67
CA VAL A 73 -14.40 -2.45 11.88
C VAL A 73 -13.15 -3.32 11.92
N ARG A 74 -12.65 -3.65 13.13
CA ARG A 74 -11.45 -4.48 13.32
C ARG A 74 -11.57 -5.84 12.65
N LYS A 75 -12.71 -6.51 12.84
CA LYS A 75 -13.00 -7.78 12.17
C LYS A 75 -12.96 -7.64 10.64
N ALA A 76 -13.53 -6.57 10.09
CA ALA A 76 -13.56 -6.36 8.64
C ALA A 76 -12.16 -6.11 8.07
N PHE A 77 -11.30 -5.34 8.76
CA PHE A 77 -9.89 -5.17 8.40
C PHE A 77 -9.11 -6.48 8.49
N ALA A 78 -9.26 -7.23 9.60
CA ALA A 78 -8.60 -8.52 9.79
C ALA A 78 -8.97 -9.54 8.70
N GLU A 79 -10.25 -9.62 8.32
CA GLU A 79 -10.70 -10.49 7.22
C GLU A 79 -10.22 -10.02 5.85
N ALA A 80 -10.04 -8.71 5.66
CA ALA A 80 -9.48 -8.16 4.43
C ALA A 80 -7.98 -8.50 4.30
N GLY A 81 -7.22 -8.36 5.40
CA GLY A 81 -5.77 -8.60 5.47
C GLY A 81 -5.33 -10.04 5.23
N LYS A 82 -6.26 -11.01 5.14
CA LYS A 82 -5.94 -12.38 4.72
C LYS A 82 -5.56 -12.39 3.24
N LEU A 83 -4.26 -12.38 2.95
CA LEU A 83 -3.67 -12.36 1.61
C LEU A 83 -3.78 -13.71 0.92
N LEU A 84 -3.57 -14.80 1.67
CA LEU A 84 -3.68 -16.18 1.20
C LEU A 84 -4.60 -16.97 2.12
N SER A 85 -5.50 -17.75 1.52
CA SER A 85 -6.25 -18.75 2.29
C SER A 85 -5.32 -19.90 2.68
N PRO A 86 -5.43 -20.48 3.90
CA PRO A 86 -4.68 -21.67 4.30
C PRO A 86 -4.83 -22.84 3.33
N GLU A 87 -5.98 -22.91 2.64
CA GLU A 87 -6.28 -23.91 1.60
C GLU A 87 -5.41 -23.78 0.33
N ASN A 88 -4.77 -22.63 0.12
CA ASN A 88 -3.85 -22.40 -1.00
C ASN A 88 -2.41 -22.83 -0.70
N VAL A 89 -2.11 -23.19 0.56
CA VAL A 89 -0.83 -23.76 0.97
C VAL A 89 -0.96 -25.27 0.85
N LEU A 90 -0.29 -25.86 -0.15
CA LEU A 90 -0.32 -27.31 -0.35
C LEU A 90 0.23 -28.01 0.92
N PRO A 91 -0.43 -29.05 1.45
CA PRO A 91 0.07 -29.74 2.64
C PRO A 91 1.46 -30.33 2.37
N GLY A 92 2.49 -29.81 3.03
CA GLY A 92 3.86 -30.31 2.98
C GLY A 92 4.77 -29.74 1.89
N GLY A 93 4.33 -28.72 1.13
CA GLY A 93 5.21 -27.95 0.24
C GLY A 93 5.94 -26.81 0.98
N SER A 94 7.13 -26.42 0.51
CA SER A 94 7.81 -25.22 1.00
C SER A 94 7.06 -23.95 0.58
N ALA A 95 7.34 -22.80 1.20
CA ALA A 95 6.79 -21.52 0.74
C ALA A 95 7.19 -21.21 -0.71
N GLU A 96 8.40 -21.62 -1.11
CA GLU A 96 8.90 -21.54 -2.48
C GLU A 96 8.02 -22.33 -3.44
N ASP A 97 7.66 -23.58 -3.10
CA ASP A 97 6.78 -24.41 -3.94
C ASP A 97 5.41 -23.75 -4.16
N VAL A 98 4.86 -23.15 -3.10
CA VAL A 98 3.56 -22.44 -3.16
C VAL A 98 3.69 -21.16 -3.97
N ALA A 99 4.76 -20.37 -3.75
CA ALA A 99 5.04 -19.15 -4.49
C ALA A 99 5.22 -19.44 -5.98
N ASP A 100 5.96 -20.47 -6.35
CA ASP A 100 6.14 -20.89 -7.73
C ASP A 100 4.84 -21.35 -8.38
N ALA A 101 4.08 -22.21 -7.69
CA ALA A 101 2.79 -22.69 -8.18
C ALA A 101 1.78 -21.55 -8.36
N TYR A 102 1.80 -20.55 -7.48
CA TYR A 102 0.93 -19.38 -7.58
C TYR A 102 1.40 -18.45 -8.71
N ALA A 103 2.69 -18.11 -8.74
CA ALA A 103 3.30 -17.27 -9.77
C ALA A 103 3.13 -17.87 -11.17
N ALA A 104 3.19 -19.20 -11.33
CA ALA A 104 2.97 -19.88 -12.60
C ALA A 104 1.56 -19.69 -13.20
N LYS A 105 0.56 -19.31 -12.39
CA LYS A 105 -0.80 -18.99 -12.84
C LYS A 105 -0.92 -17.57 -13.41
N HIS A 106 0.12 -16.75 -13.25
CA HIS A 106 0.15 -15.37 -13.72
C HIS A 106 0.99 -15.22 -15.00
N ASP A 107 0.67 -14.19 -15.78
CA ASP A 107 1.35 -13.88 -17.01
C ASP A 107 2.76 -13.29 -16.76
N ARG A 108 3.66 -13.50 -17.72
CA ARG A 108 4.99 -12.88 -17.76
C ARG A 108 4.93 -11.44 -18.31
N SER A 109 3.83 -10.74 -18.05
CA SER A 109 3.64 -9.38 -18.53
C SER A 109 4.56 -8.40 -17.80
N ASP A 110 4.65 -7.20 -18.36
CA ASP A 110 5.34 -6.09 -17.73
C ASP A 110 4.71 -5.74 -16.36
N PRO A 111 5.53 -5.54 -15.30
CA PRO A 111 5.01 -5.11 -13.99
C PRO A 111 4.51 -3.66 -13.99
N VAL A 112 4.82 -2.86 -15.03
CA VAL A 112 4.34 -1.48 -15.15
C VAL A 112 3.14 -1.40 -16.11
N PRO A 113 2.01 -0.80 -15.68
CA PRO A 113 0.85 -0.55 -16.54
C PRO A 113 1.21 0.10 -17.87
N ALA A 114 0.56 -0.34 -18.96
CA ALA A 114 0.83 0.17 -20.29
C ALA A 114 0.64 1.70 -20.41
N ARG A 115 -0.29 2.29 -19.64
CA ARG A 115 -0.47 3.75 -19.58
C ARG A 115 0.78 4.45 -19.07
N ILE A 116 1.29 4.04 -17.91
CA ILE A 116 2.50 4.59 -17.29
C ILE A 116 3.69 4.46 -18.24
N ARG A 117 3.90 3.28 -18.85
CA ARG A 117 5.00 3.07 -19.82
C ARG A 117 4.91 3.99 -21.04
N ARG A 118 3.70 4.31 -21.53
CA ARG A 118 3.52 5.27 -22.64
C ARG A 118 3.86 6.69 -22.21
N ILE A 119 3.51 7.08 -20.99
CA ILE A 119 3.88 8.38 -20.42
C ILE A 119 5.40 8.49 -20.29
N ASP A 120 6.05 7.46 -19.74
CA ASP A 120 7.51 7.45 -19.61
C ASP A 120 8.20 7.59 -20.97
N ALA A 121 7.77 6.81 -21.97
CA ALA A 121 8.32 6.89 -23.32
C ALA A 121 8.09 8.26 -23.98
N ALA A 122 6.93 8.89 -23.74
CA ALA A 122 6.63 10.22 -24.27
C ALA A 122 7.48 11.31 -23.59
N LEU A 123 7.76 11.17 -22.29
CA LEU A 123 8.65 12.07 -21.57
C LEU A 123 10.10 11.92 -22.05
N THR A 124 10.60 10.69 -22.22
CA THR A 124 11.92 10.43 -22.81
C THR A 124 12.04 11.10 -24.18
N ALA A 125 11.08 10.89 -25.07
CA ALA A 125 11.08 11.51 -26.40
C ALA A 125 11.04 13.04 -26.35
N LEU A 126 10.36 13.63 -25.34
CA LEU A 126 10.33 15.07 -25.13
C LEU A 126 11.69 15.62 -24.69
N LEU A 127 12.38 14.94 -23.76
CA LEU A 127 13.70 15.30 -23.28
C LEU A 127 14.75 15.21 -24.41
N GLU A 128 14.74 14.10 -25.15
CA GLU A 128 15.63 13.89 -26.31
C GLU A 128 15.42 14.97 -27.37
N ALA A 129 14.16 15.34 -27.67
CA ALA A 129 13.86 16.42 -28.60
C ALA A 129 14.32 17.81 -28.12
N ALA A 130 14.48 17.99 -26.82
CA ALA A 130 15.06 19.20 -26.22
C ALA A 130 16.60 19.15 -26.14
N GLY A 131 17.24 18.09 -26.63
CA GLY A 131 18.69 17.89 -26.56
C GLY A 131 19.18 17.48 -25.18
N VAL A 132 18.28 17.03 -24.29
CA VAL A 132 18.61 16.53 -22.96
C VAL A 132 18.67 15.01 -23.03
N SER A 133 19.85 14.45 -22.81
CA SER A 133 20.00 12.99 -22.73
C SER A 133 19.44 12.48 -21.40
N VAL A 134 18.58 11.45 -21.45
CA VAL A 134 18.13 10.76 -20.23
C VAL A 134 19.32 10.21 -19.47
N ASP A 135 20.32 9.65 -20.16
CA ASP A 135 21.54 9.16 -19.52
C ASP A 135 22.30 10.27 -18.79
N GLU A 136 22.35 11.50 -19.32
CA GLU A 136 23.00 12.63 -18.66
C GLU A 136 22.24 13.08 -17.41
N VAL A 137 20.90 13.12 -17.47
CA VAL A 137 20.05 13.39 -16.30
C VAL A 137 20.23 12.29 -15.26
N THR A 138 20.24 11.04 -15.68
CA THR A 138 20.51 9.86 -14.86
C THR A 138 21.84 10.01 -14.13
N GLN A 139 22.93 10.29 -14.85
CA GLN A 139 24.25 10.48 -14.25
C GLN A 139 24.30 11.67 -13.31
N ALA A 140 23.64 12.78 -13.65
CA ALA A 140 23.59 13.97 -12.79
C ALA A 140 22.86 13.69 -11.46
N VAL A 141 21.75 12.94 -11.50
CA VAL A 141 21.02 12.52 -10.30
C VAL A 141 21.87 11.56 -9.48
N LEU A 142 22.46 10.53 -10.09
CA LEU A 142 23.34 9.59 -9.40
C LEU A 142 24.52 10.29 -8.72
N ALA A 143 25.14 11.27 -9.39
CA ALA A 143 26.23 12.05 -8.83
C ALA A 143 25.81 12.90 -7.62
N GLN A 144 24.55 13.36 -7.55
CA GLN A 144 24.04 14.08 -6.36
C GLN A 144 24.01 13.18 -5.11
N PHE A 145 23.88 11.86 -5.31
CA PHE A 145 23.83 10.89 -4.23
C PHE A 145 25.14 10.10 -4.06
N ASP A 146 26.22 10.50 -4.75
CA ASP A 146 27.51 9.78 -4.81
C ASP A 146 27.40 8.31 -5.25
N ARG A 147 26.56 8.04 -6.26
CA ARG A 147 26.22 6.67 -6.72
C ARG A 147 26.78 6.35 -8.09
N GLN A 148 26.99 5.06 -8.34
CA GLN A 148 27.41 4.53 -9.64
C GLN A 148 26.21 4.11 -10.49
N ALA A 149 26.41 4.10 -11.81
CA ALA A 149 25.40 3.65 -12.76
C ALA A 149 24.91 2.23 -12.43
N PRO A 150 23.60 1.96 -12.50
CA PRO A 150 23.05 0.67 -12.13
C PRO A 150 23.62 -0.44 -13.02
N LEU A 151 23.78 -1.64 -12.44
CA LEU A 151 24.08 -2.84 -13.21
C LEU A 151 22.95 -3.06 -14.23
N VAL A 152 23.31 -3.29 -15.49
CA VAL A 152 22.34 -3.69 -16.51
C VAL A 152 21.66 -4.97 -16.03
N GLN A 153 20.35 -4.92 -15.78
CA GLN A 153 19.59 -6.12 -15.43
C GLN A 153 19.74 -7.15 -16.55
N ALA A 154 20.42 -8.25 -16.25
CA ALA A 154 20.67 -9.33 -17.21
C ALA A 154 19.38 -10.07 -17.59
N GLU A 155 18.44 -10.18 -16.65
CA GLU A 155 17.14 -10.82 -16.86
C GLU A 155 15.98 -9.85 -16.61
N ARG A 156 14.97 -9.93 -17.48
CA ARG A 156 13.77 -9.09 -17.39
C ARG A 156 12.86 -9.58 -16.27
N VAL A 157 12.68 -8.75 -15.25
CA VAL A 157 11.66 -8.95 -14.21
C VAL A 157 10.25 -8.79 -14.80
N THR A 158 9.35 -9.68 -14.42
CA THR A 158 7.97 -9.76 -14.89
C THR A 158 6.99 -9.71 -13.73
N ARG A 159 5.69 -9.62 -14.04
CA ARG A 159 4.63 -9.72 -13.04
C ARG A 159 4.67 -11.01 -12.24
N ARG A 160 5.15 -12.11 -12.83
CA ARG A 160 5.31 -13.40 -12.16
C ARG A 160 6.25 -13.29 -10.95
N ASP A 161 7.36 -12.57 -11.10
CA ASP A 161 8.39 -12.43 -10.06
C ASP A 161 7.87 -11.61 -8.87
N TRP A 162 7.06 -10.58 -9.15
CA TRP A 162 6.32 -9.83 -8.12
C TRP A 162 5.30 -10.70 -7.37
N VAL A 163 4.57 -11.56 -8.08
CA VAL A 163 3.62 -12.49 -7.45
C VAL A 163 4.37 -13.49 -6.58
N TYR A 164 5.48 -14.05 -7.06
CA TYR A 164 6.35 -14.94 -6.30
C TYR A 164 6.78 -14.27 -4.99
N ALA A 165 7.41 -13.08 -5.08
CA ALA A 165 7.90 -12.35 -3.93
C ALA A 165 6.80 -12.02 -2.91
N SER A 166 5.64 -11.54 -3.38
CA SER A 166 4.51 -11.25 -2.50
C SER A 166 3.93 -12.51 -1.83
N THR A 167 4.05 -13.67 -2.47
CA THR A 167 3.59 -14.95 -1.92
C THR A 167 4.55 -15.46 -0.86
N ILE A 168 5.86 -15.40 -1.11
CA ILE A 168 6.89 -15.68 -0.10
C ILE A 168 6.68 -14.80 1.13
N ALA A 169 6.59 -13.49 0.95
CA ALA A 169 6.37 -12.55 2.05
C ALA A 169 5.08 -12.86 2.83
N ALA A 170 4.03 -13.29 2.13
CA ALA A 170 2.76 -13.62 2.76
C ALA A 170 2.81 -14.91 3.62
N ILE A 171 3.71 -15.85 3.31
CA ILE A 171 3.83 -17.15 3.99
C ILE A 171 4.93 -17.09 5.05
N ASP A 172 6.15 -16.75 4.65
CA ASP A 172 7.34 -16.80 5.51
C ASP A 172 7.68 -15.45 6.17
N GLY A 173 7.00 -14.38 5.75
CA GLY A 173 7.24 -13.02 6.24
C GLY A 173 8.09 -12.19 5.30
N ALA A 174 7.94 -10.86 5.39
CA ALA A 174 8.64 -9.95 4.49
C ALA A 174 10.16 -9.92 4.72
N GLU A 175 10.62 -10.29 5.91
CA GLU A 175 12.04 -10.41 6.26
C GLU A 175 12.74 -11.61 5.59
N SER A 176 12.00 -12.56 5.03
CA SER A 176 12.59 -13.70 4.32
C SER A 176 13.01 -13.36 2.88
N LEU A 177 12.62 -12.20 2.37
CA LEU A 177 13.06 -11.72 1.07
C LEU A 177 14.47 -11.15 1.17
N ASP A 178 15.37 -11.72 0.38
CA ASP A 178 16.72 -11.16 0.18
C ASP A 178 16.64 -9.71 -0.32
N VAL A 179 17.47 -8.85 0.27
CA VAL A 179 17.50 -7.42 -0.02
C VAL A 179 17.92 -7.14 -1.47
N GLY A 180 18.86 -7.91 -2.02
CA GLY A 180 19.27 -7.79 -3.43
C GLY A 180 18.14 -8.16 -4.39
N TYR A 181 17.35 -9.19 -4.05
CA TYR A 181 16.15 -9.55 -4.82
C TYR A 181 15.07 -8.45 -4.73
N MET A 182 14.86 -7.85 -3.56
CA MET A 182 13.96 -6.70 -3.42
C MET A 182 14.42 -5.50 -4.24
N GLY A 183 15.72 -5.21 -4.27
CA GLY A 183 16.30 -4.18 -5.14
C GLY A 183 16.05 -4.46 -6.62
N THR A 184 16.24 -5.71 -7.05
CA THR A 184 15.94 -6.15 -8.43
C THR A 184 14.46 -5.92 -8.80
N LEU A 185 13.54 -6.24 -7.89
CA LEU A 185 12.12 -5.95 -8.06
C LEU A 185 11.88 -4.44 -8.15
N ALA A 186 12.40 -3.66 -7.20
CA ALA A 186 12.24 -2.20 -7.18
C ALA A 186 12.72 -1.55 -8.49
N ARG A 187 13.89 -1.96 -9.01
CA ARG A 187 14.43 -1.47 -10.28
C ARG A 187 13.51 -1.77 -11.46
N SER A 188 12.78 -2.88 -11.45
CA SER A 188 11.84 -3.24 -12.52
C SER A 188 10.67 -2.27 -12.70
N LEU A 189 10.44 -1.36 -11.75
CA LEU A 189 9.38 -0.35 -11.83
C LEU A 189 9.86 0.98 -12.42
N ALA A 190 11.18 1.21 -12.43
CA ALA A 190 11.78 2.38 -13.03
C ALA A 190 11.75 2.26 -14.56
N PRO A 191 11.60 3.38 -15.29
CA PRO A 191 11.78 3.37 -16.74
C PRO A 191 13.21 2.92 -17.09
N LEU A 192 13.35 2.25 -18.25
CA LEU A 192 14.67 1.82 -18.73
C LEU A 192 15.60 3.03 -18.89
N GLY A 193 16.82 2.92 -18.34
CA GLY A 193 17.85 3.97 -18.42
C GLY A 193 17.71 5.11 -17.39
N VAL A 194 16.67 5.09 -16.55
CA VAL A 194 16.48 6.05 -15.46
C VAL A 194 17.07 5.47 -14.16
N PRO A 195 17.70 6.29 -13.29
CA PRO A 195 18.20 5.81 -12.00
C PRO A 195 17.04 5.24 -11.19
N ALA A 196 17.35 4.20 -10.43
CA ALA A 196 16.45 3.69 -9.40
C ALA A 196 17.18 3.76 -8.06
N PRO A 197 17.34 4.95 -7.45
CA PRO A 197 18.18 5.15 -6.28
C PRO A 197 17.84 4.17 -5.16
N VAL A 198 16.56 3.99 -4.85
CA VAL A 198 16.12 3.00 -3.82
C VAL A 198 16.53 1.57 -4.17
N ALA A 199 16.49 1.18 -5.44
CA ALA A 199 16.92 -0.16 -5.83
C ALA A 199 18.44 -0.32 -5.73
N GLU A 200 19.20 0.70 -6.14
CA GLU A 200 20.65 0.73 -5.99
C GLU A 200 21.08 0.72 -4.53
N ASP A 201 20.34 1.42 -3.65
CA ASP A 201 20.56 1.34 -2.22
C ASP A 201 20.45 -0.11 -1.76
N LEU A 202 19.33 -0.78 -2.04
CA LEU A 202 19.12 -2.17 -1.64
C LEU A 202 20.17 -3.12 -2.24
N GLU A 203 20.63 -2.89 -3.47
CA GLU A 203 21.55 -3.82 -4.14
C GLU A 203 23.03 -3.61 -3.83
N LEU A 204 23.46 -2.36 -3.63
CA LEU A 204 24.88 -1.99 -3.70
C LEU A 204 25.38 -1.21 -2.48
N CYS A 205 24.51 -0.43 -1.84
CA CYS A 205 24.94 0.54 -0.82
C CYS A 205 24.36 0.25 0.56
N TRP A 206 23.32 -0.57 0.65
CA TRP A 206 22.63 -0.85 1.88
C TRP A 206 23.01 -2.21 2.44
N PRO A 207 23.32 -2.28 3.74
CA PRO A 207 23.56 -1.16 4.65
C PRO A 207 24.99 -0.61 4.51
N GLY A 208 25.17 0.68 4.82
CA GLY A 208 26.38 1.46 4.52
C GLY A 208 27.67 0.99 5.21
N SER A 209 27.57 0.08 6.18
CA SER A 209 28.70 -0.57 6.86
C SER A 209 28.38 -1.99 7.34
N GLU A 210 29.41 -2.82 7.56
CA GLU A 210 29.25 -4.16 8.15
C GLU A 210 28.58 -4.13 9.54
N GLN A 211 28.80 -3.07 10.32
CA GLN A 211 28.20 -2.91 11.63
C GLN A 211 26.70 -2.61 11.55
N GLU A 212 26.27 -1.81 10.58
CA GLU A 212 24.85 -1.59 10.28
C GLU A 212 24.23 -2.85 9.67
N ALA A 213 24.97 -3.60 8.84
CA ALA A 213 24.55 -4.91 8.32
C ALA A 213 24.18 -5.88 9.42
N ALA A 214 25.03 -6.01 10.43
CA ALA A 214 24.75 -6.86 11.58
C ALA A 214 23.51 -6.45 12.39
N GLN A 215 23.03 -5.21 12.25
CA GLN A 215 21.86 -4.69 12.98
C GLN A 215 20.58 -4.70 12.14
N LEU A 216 20.70 -4.53 10.83
CA LEU A 216 19.57 -4.27 9.93
C LEU A 216 19.25 -5.45 9.01
N LEU A 217 20.14 -6.44 8.92
CA LEU A 217 19.96 -7.63 8.10
C LEU A 217 19.83 -8.91 8.91
N THR A 218 19.02 -9.83 8.40
CA THR A 218 18.96 -11.22 8.88
C THR A 218 20.18 -12.01 8.36
N PRO A 219 20.50 -13.19 8.92
CA PRO A 219 21.57 -14.05 8.39
C PRO A 219 21.39 -14.44 6.92
N GLU A 220 20.14 -14.51 6.47
CA GLU A 220 19.74 -14.80 5.09
C GLU A 220 19.68 -13.54 4.21
N ASN A 221 20.24 -12.42 4.69
CA ASN A 221 20.35 -11.16 3.95
C ASN A 221 18.99 -10.49 3.66
N GLY A 222 17.99 -10.71 4.51
CA GLY A 222 16.70 -10.02 4.51
C GLY A 222 16.65 -8.85 5.50
N LEU A 223 15.53 -8.11 5.59
CA LEU A 223 15.43 -6.88 6.41
C LEU A 223 15.01 -7.20 7.86
N ALA A 224 15.94 -7.18 8.81
CA ALA A 224 15.73 -7.55 10.22
C ALA A 224 14.83 -6.58 11.01
N PHE A 225 14.59 -5.37 10.51
CA PHE A 225 13.67 -4.41 11.13
C PHE A 225 12.20 -4.68 10.78
N LEU A 226 11.93 -5.52 9.78
CA LEU A 226 10.58 -5.95 9.49
C LEU A 226 10.08 -6.89 10.61
N PRO A 227 8.78 -6.89 10.93
CA PRO A 227 8.24 -7.85 11.88
C PRO A 227 8.37 -9.29 11.37
N ALA A 228 8.78 -10.18 12.26
CA ALA A 228 8.84 -11.61 11.99
C ALA A 228 7.47 -12.27 11.88
N GLY A 229 7.42 -13.33 11.07
CA GLY A 229 6.22 -14.13 10.82
C GLY A 229 5.43 -13.72 9.59
N SER A 230 4.34 -14.44 9.33
CA SER A 230 3.56 -14.27 8.10
C SER A 230 2.88 -12.90 8.02
N LEU A 231 2.76 -12.31 6.82
CA LEU A 231 2.03 -11.04 6.67
C LEU A 231 0.56 -11.16 7.10
N ASN A 232 -0.04 -12.35 7.03
CA ASN A 232 -1.40 -12.56 7.52
C ASN A 232 -1.51 -12.31 9.04
N GLU A 233 -0.55 -12.81 9.82
CA GLU A 233 -0.50 -12.60 11.27
C GLU A 233 -0.19 -11.14 11.60
N ILE A 234 0.75 -10.53 10.88
CA ILE A 234 1.11 -9.12 11.04
C ILE A 234 -0.10 -8.23 10.74
N PHE A 235 -0.83 -8.48 9.66
CA PHE A 235 -2.00 -7.69 9.28
C PHE A 235 -3.17 -7.89 10.25
N LEU A 236 -3.33 -9.08 10.82
CA LEU A 236 -4.27 -9.32 11.91
C LEU A 236 -3.89 -8.48 13.13
N GLN A 237 -2.61 -8.51 13.54
CA GLN A 237 -2.12 -7.72 14.67
C GLN A 237 -2.32 -6.21 14.46
N LEU A 238 -2.02 -5.70 13.26
CA LEU A 238 -2.26 -4.30 12.92
C LEU A 238 -3.75 -3.95 13.00
N ALA A 239 -4.64 -4.79 12.45
CA ALA A 239 -6.08 -4.56 12.53
C ALA A 239 -6.61 -4.55 13.99
N GLU A 240 -6.01 -5.35 14.88
CA GLU A 240 -6.40 -5.45 16.29
C GLU A 240 -5.79 -4.36 17.17
N ALA A 241 -4.53 -3.99 16.94
CA ALA A 241 -3.77 -3.10 17.83
C ALA A 241 -3.79 -1.63 17.42
N THR A 242 -3.94 -1.30 16.13
CA THR A 242 -3.93 0.09 15.67
C THR A 242 -5.15 0.85 16.19
N SER A 243 -4.98 2.14 16.53
CA SER A 243 -6.07 3.00 16.95
C SER A 243 -7.11 3.15 15.83
N LEU A 244 -8.40 3.35 16.15
CA LEU A 244 -9.40 3.62 15.13
C LEU A 244 -9.12 4.89 14.31
N PRO A 245 -8.66 6.01 14.90
CA PRO A 245 -8.24 7.18 14.12
C PRO A 245 -7.15 6.87 13.08
N ASP A 246 -6.12 6.11 13.47
CA ASP A 246 -5.02 5.74 12.57
C ASP A 246 -5.49 4.78 11.47
N LEU A 247 -6.35 3.81 11.80
CA LEU A 247 -6.98 2.94 10.80
C LEU A 247 -7.82 3.75 9.80
N LEU A 248 -8.55 4.76 10.28
CA LEU A 248 -9.35 5.64 9.41
C LEU A 248 -8.45 6.48 8.51
N GLN A 249 -7.37 7.06 9.05
CA GLN A 249 -6.43 7.84 8.27
C GLN A 249 -5.75 6.98 7.19
N ALA A 250 -5.27 5.80 7.54
CA ALA A 250 -4.69 4.84 6.60
C ALA A 250 -5.70 4.43 5.52
N TRP A 251 -6.97 4.19 5.90
CA TRP A 251 -8.05 3.91 4.96
C TRP A 251 -8.29 5.06 3.98
N GLN A 252 -8.35 6.30 4.47
CA GLN A 252 -8.58 7.48 3.64
C GLN A 252 -7.44 7.69 2.63
N ILE A 253 -6.19 7.51 3.07
CA ILE A 253 -5.03 7.56 2.18
C ILE A 253 -5.11 6.45 1.12
N ALA A 254 -5.39 5.22 1.55
CA ALA A 254 -5.54 4.08 0.65
C ALA A 254 -6.69 4.28 -0.36
N ALA A 255 -7.79 4.89 0.05
CA ALA A 255 -8.92 5.23 -0.82
C ALA A 255 -8.59 6.37 -1.80
N HIS A 256 -7.69 7.28 -1.42
CA HIS A 256 -7.27 8.40 -2.26
C HIS A 256 -6.23 8.00 -3.31
N LEU A 257 -5.38 7.00 -3.04
CA LEU A 257 -4.31 6.56 -3.93
C LEU A 257 -4.75 6.33 -5.39
N PRO A 258 -5.84 5.59 -5.69
CA PRO A 258 -6.28 5.40 -7.07
C PRO A 258 -6.73 6.69 -7.76
N VAL A 259 -7.34 7.62 -7.00
CA VAL A 259 -7.77 8.93 -7.52
C VAL A 259 -6.55 9.77 -7.89
N TRP A 260 -5.58 9.86 -6.98
CA TRP A 260 -4.31 10.54 -7.23
C TRP A 260 -3.57 9.96 -8.45
N ALA A 261 -3.47 8.63 -8.55
CA ALA A 261 -2.75 7.98 -9.64
C ALA A 261 -3.37 8.26 -11.02
N VAL A 262 -4.70 8.23 -11.10
CA VAL A 262 -5.43 8.55 -12.35
C VAL A 262 -5.27 10.04 -12.68
N ASP A 263 -5.49 10.93 -11.71
CA ASP A 263 -5.35 12.38 -11.88
C ASP A 263 -3.93 12.76 -12.33
N LEU A 264 -2.89 12.21 -11.70
CA LEU A 264 -1.51 12.44 -12.09
C LEU A 264 -1.25 11.99 -13.54
N CYS A 265 -1.74 10.81 -13.93
CA CYS A 265 -1.62 10.37 -15.33
C CYS A 265 -2.34 11.31 -16.30
N ASP A 266 -3.56 11.74 -15.98
CA ASP A 266 -4.35 12.64 -16.81
C ASP A 266 -3.65 14.00 -16.98
N ARG A 267 -3.16 14.58 -15.88
CA ARG A 267 -2.41 15.85 -15.89
C ARG A 267 -1.12 15.76 -16.69
N VAL A 268 -0.35 14.69 -16.52
CA VAL A 268 0.93 14.51 -17.23
C VAL A 268 0.71 14.30 -18.73
N GLU A 269 -0.29 13.51 -19.12
CA GLU A 269 -0.64 13.36 -20.54
C GLU A 269 -1.05 14.69 -21.16
N ALA A 270 -1.83 15.52 -20.45
CA ALA A 270 -2.18 16.86 -20.89
C ALA A 270 -0.96 17.79 -21.00
N ALA A 271 -0.06 17.77 -20.00
CA ALA A 271 1.17 18.56 -19.98
C ALA A 271 2.12 18.17 -21.13
N LEU A 272 2.26 16.88 -21.41
CA LEU A 272 3.04 16.36 -22.54
C LEU A 272 2.44 16.79 -23.88
N ALA A 273 1.12 16.72 -24.03
CA ALA A 273 0.44 17.12 -25.26
C ALA A 273 0.56 18.63 -25.54
N ALA A 274 0.43 19.45 -24.50
CA ALA A 274 0.49 20.90 -24.59
C ALA A 274 1.92 21.47 -24.50
N ARG A 275 2.90 20.63 -24.16
CA ARG A 275 4.30 21.01 -23.86
C ARG A 275 4.39 22.17 -22.86
N ASN A 276 3.49 22.16 -21.88
CA ASN A 276 3.39 23.18 -20.85
C ASN A 276 3.09 22.55 -19.48
N SER A 277 3.60 23.17 -18.41
CA SER A 277 3.68 22.66 -17.03
C SER A 277 4.95 21.85 -16.72
N VAL A 278 5.97 22.58 -16.27
CA VAL A 278 7.20 22.00 -15.69
C VAL A 278 6.88 21.32 -14.35
N GLU A 279 5.93 21.85 -13.59
CA GLU A 279 5.56 21.35 -12.26
C GLU A 279 4.98 19.95 -12.33
N THR A 280 4.05 19.71 -13.26
CA THR A 280 3.41 18.39 -13.45
C THR A 280 4.42 17.35 -13.94
N LEU A 281 5.30 17.73 -14.87
CA LEU A 281 6.36 16.84 -15.35
C LEU A 281 7.39 16.55 -14.24
N ASN A 282 7.71 17.55 -13.42
CA ASN A 282 8.57 17.35 -12.25
C ASN A 282 7.93 16.39 -11.24
N GLU A 283 6.64 16.53 -10.93
CA GLU A 283 5.93 15.57 -10.05
C GLU A 283 6.02 14.14 -10.59
N TRP A 284 5.83 13.94 -11.91
CA TRP A 284 6.01 12.63 -12.54
C TRP A 284 7.44 12.09 -12.41
N ILE A 285 8.44 12.93 -12.67
CA ILE A 285 9.86 12.60 -12.54
C ILE A 285 10.19 12.19 -11.10
N GLN A 286 9.68 12.90 -10.08
CA GLN A 286 9.87 12.53 -8.67
C GLN A 286 9.34 11.13 -8.36
N THR A 287 8.27 10.68 -9.05
CA THR A 287 7.78 9.31 -8.86
C THR A 287 8.76 8.25 -9.33
N MET A 288 9.74 8.57 -10.19
CA MET A 288 10.66 7.57 -10.75
C MET A 288 11.74 7.11 -9.76
N PHE A 289 12.04 7.91 -8.74
CA PHE A 289 13.22 7.72 -7.91
C PHE A 289 12.98 6.96 -6.60
N GLY A 290 11.74 6.58 -6.28
CA GLY A 290 11.43 6.11 -4.94
C GLY A 290 10.20 5.21 -4.80
N PRO A 291 9.79 4.93 -3.54
CA PRO A 291 8.65 4.09 -3.21
C PRO A 291 7.33 4.61 -3.82
N THR A 292 7.26 5.91 -4.06
CA THR A 292 6.19 6.58 -4.80
C THR A 292 5.89 5.90 -6.15
N ARG A 293 6.89 5.35 -6.84
CA ARG A 293 6.68 4.59 -8.08
C ARG A 293 5.81 3.35 -7.86
N GLY A 294 6.12 2.59 -6.81
CA GLY A 294 5.39 1.39 -6.44
C GLY A 294 3.93 1.70 -6.07
N LEU A 295 3.71 2.81 -5.37
CA LEU A 295 2.37 3.31 -5.05
C LEU A 295 1.60 3.67 -6.33
N LEU A 296 2.20 4.45 -7.24
CA LEU A 296 1.60 4.82 -8.52
C LEU A 296 1.22 3.60 -9.36
N VAL A 297 2.15 2.66 -9.52
CA VAL A 297 1.93 1.41 -10.28
C VAL A 297 0.80 0.57 -9.67
N THR A 298 0.78 0.43 -8.35
CA THR A 298 -0.23 -0.35 -7.63
C THR A 298 -1.60 0.32 -7.71
N ALA A 299 -1.67 1.64 -7.52
CA ALA A 299 -2.90 2.41 -7.54
C ALA A 299 -3.52 2.47 -8.95
N ALA A 300 -2.71 2.72 -9.98
CA ALA A 300 -3.17 2.79 -11.37
C ALA A 300 -3.76 1.47 -11.88
N ARG A 301 -3.28 0.32 -11.38
CA ARG A 301 -3.86 -1.01 -11.68
C ARG A 301 -5.25 -1.21 -11.07
N ASN A 302 -5.57 -0.49 -10.01
CA ASN A 302 -6.72 -0.74 -9.16
C ASN A 302 -7.68 0.47 -9.12
N ALA A 303 -7.84 1.22 -10.23
CA ALA A 303 -8.72 2.39 -10.29
C ALA A 303 -10.18 2.12 -9.85
N GLY A 304 -10.66 0.87 -9.94
CA GLY A 304 -11.97 0.42 -9.43
C GLY A 304 -11.88 -0.39 -8.13
N GLN A 305 -11.08 0.08 -7.17
CA GLN A 305 -10.73 -0.68 -5.97
C GLN A 305 -11.94 -1.12 -5.15
N SER A 306 -11.97 -2.39 -4.73
CA SER A 306 -12.98 -2.88 -3.79
C SER A 306 -12.68 -2.44 -2.35
N PRO A 307 -13.69 -2.34 -1.46
CA PRO A 307 -13.47 -2.00 -0.05
C PRO A 307 -12.45 -2.91 0.63
N ARG A 308 -12.47 -4.22 0.34
CA ARG A 308 -11.47 -5.16 0.83
C ARG A 308 -10.05 -4.78 0.42
N LYS A 309 -9.84 -4.43 -0.86
CA LYS A 309 -8.50 -4.04 -1.34
C LYS A 309 -8.05 -2.72 -0.71
N THR A 310 -8.95 -1.78 -0.46
CA THR A 310 -8.66 -0.55 0.31
C THR A 310 -8.24 -0.85 1.74
N ALA A 311 -8.90 -1.80 2.42
CA ALA A 311 -8.44 -2.24 3.75
C ALA A 311 -7.06 -2.91 3.71
N ILE A 312 -6.77 -3.74 2.71
CA ILE A 312 -5.43 -4.34 2.54
C ILE A 312 -4.37 -3.25 2.35
N ASP A 313 -4.62 -2.28 1.47
CA ASP A 313 -3.67 -1.20 1.23
C ASP A 313 -3.46 -0.33 2.47
N ALA A 314 -4.52 -0.06 3.24
CA ALA A 314 -4.40 0.63 4.52
C ALA A 314 -3.52 -0.15 5.52
N LEU A 315 -3.64 -1.47 5.57
CA LEU A 315 -2.77 -2.32 6.41
C LEU A 315 -1.32 -2.34 5.91
N ILE A 316 -1.10 -2.35 4.59
CA ILE A 316 0.24 -2.21 3.99
C ILE A 316 0.85 -0.85 4.36
N LEU A 317 0.08 0.23 4.31
CA LEU A 317 0.55 1.56 4.71
C LEU A 317 0.94 1.62 6.18
N LEU A 318 0.13 1.02 7.07
CA LEU A 318 0.45 0.91 8.50
C LEU A 318 1.70 0.07 8.73
N PHE A 319 1.85 -1.04 8.00
CA PHE A 319 3.04 -1.88 8.02
C PHE A 319 4.30 -1.10 7.60
N GLN A 320 4.23 -0.36 6.48
CA GLN A 320 5.34 0.47 6.00
C GLN A 320 5.70 1.56 7.00
N ARG A 321 4.70 2.18 7.63
CA ARG A 321 4.90 3.20 8.68
C ARG A 321 5.61 2.62 9.90
N GLU A 322 5.20 1.43 10.36
CA GLU A 322 5.86 0.75 11.48
C GLU A 322 7.30 0.33 11.14
N ALA A 323 7.53 -0.19 9.93
CA ALA A 323 8.87 -0.51 9.44
C ALA A 323 9.77 0.73 9.42
N LEU A 324 9.27 1.86 8.90
CA LEU A 324 10.00 3.13 8.88
C LEU A 324 10.37 3.59 10.29
N ARG A 325 9.44 3.50 11.25
CA ARG A 325 9.70 3.85 12.65
C ARG A 325 10.79 2.99 13.28
N ARG A 326 10.82 1.69 12.97
CA ARG A 326 11.86 0.77 13.46
C ARG A 326 13.23 1.10 12.88
N VAL A 327 13.29 1.40 11.58
CA VAL A 327 14.54 1.86 10.93
C VAL A 327 15.05 3.14 11.58
N LEU A 328 14.18 4.14 11.76
CA LEU A 328 14.55 5.41 12.39
C LEU A 328 14.98 5.25 13.86
N ALA A 329 14.42 4.28 14.58
CA ALA A 329 14.85 3.96 15.94
C ALA A 329 16.21 3.25 15.99
N ALA A 330 16.50 2.41 14.99
CA ALA A 330 17.76 1.67 14.87
C ALA A 330 18.91 2.53 14.33
N VAL A 331 18.61 3.50 13.47
CA VAL A 331 19.57 4.41 12.83
C VAL A 331 19.12 5.86 13.05
N PRO A 332 19.38 6.45 14.24
CA PRO A 332 18.89 7.79 14.58
C PRO A 332 19.47 8.91 13.71
N ASP A 333 20.67 8.68 13.15
CA ASP A 333 21.35 9.59 12.23
C ASP A 333 20.97 9.33 10.75
N ALA A 334 20.01 8.44 10.48
CA ALA A 334 19.44 8.30 9.15
C ALA A 334 18.97 9.69 8.69
N GLU A 335 19.24 10.05 7.43
CA GLU A 335 18.94 11.37 6.89
C GLU A 335 17.41 11.62 6.83
N VAL A 336 16.78 11.90 7.98
CA VAL A 336 15.32 12.07 8.13
C VAL A 336 14.79 13.16 7.19
N GLN A 337 15.63 14.16 6.88
CA GLN A 337 15.35 15.22 5.91
C GLN A 337 15.09 14.67 4.50
N ASN A 338 15.62 13.50 4.15
CA ASN A 338 15.33 12.82 2.89
C ASN A 338 13.94 12.17 2.89
N LEU A 339 13.44 11.72 4.04
CA LEU A 339 12.10 11.11 4.15
C LEU A 339 10.97 12.11 3.96
N GLU A 340 11.23 13.39 4.22
CA GLU A 340 10.31 14.49 3.96
C GLU A 340 10.25 14.88 2.48
N GLN A 341 11.13 14.34 1.64
CA GLN A 341 11.18 14.69 0.23
C GLN A 341 10.03 14.04 -0.57
N PRO A 342 9.45 14.76 -1.55
CA PRO A 342 8.32 14.26 -2.35
C PRO A 342 8.60 12.98 -3.15
N TRP A 343 9.87 12.61 -3.37
CA TRP A 343 10.22 11.36 -4.06
C TRP A 343 10.08 10.13 -3.16
N VAL A 344 10.14 10.28 -1.83
CA VAL A 344 9.94 9.17 -0.89
C VAL A 344 8.46 8.81 -0.77
N PHE A 345 7.63 9.81 -0.50
CA PHE A 345 6.17 9.67 -0.42
C PHE A 345 5.46 10.83 -1.11
N PRO A 346 4.28 10.59 -1.73
CA PRO A 346 3.40 11.67 -2.15
C PRO A 346 3.10 12.62 -0.98
N THR A 347 2.98 13.93 -1.26
CA THR A 347 2.81 14.96 -0.23
C THR A 347 1.61 14.71 0.69
N PHE A 348 0.51 14.14 0.18
CA PHE A 348 -0.68 13.82 1.00
C PHE A 348 -0.46 12.66 1.97
N MET A 349 0.65 11.93 1.86
CA MET A 349 1.02 10.80 2.71
C MET A 349 2.15 11.15 3.69
N THR A 350 2.96 12.16 3.39
CA THR A 350 4.17 12.50 4.16
C THR A 350 3.86 12.63 5.65
N ASP A 351 2.86 13.43 6.02
CA ASP A 351 2.48 13.62 7.42
C ASP A 351 2.09 12.30 8.10
N PHE A 352 1.32 11.44 7.42
CA PHE A 352 0.91 10.15 7.95
C PHE A 352 2.10 9.21 8.19
N MET A 353 3.05 9.17 7.25
CA MET A 353 4.23 8.33 7.34
C MET A 353 5.19 8.81 8.44
N MET A 354 5.28 10.12 8.66
CA MET A 354 6.22 10.75 9.59
C MET A 354 5.65 10.97 11.00
N THR A 355 4.33 10.88 11.20
CA THR A 355 3.72 11.10 12.51
C THR A 355 4.17 10.05 13.52
N SER A 356 4.82 10.52 14.58
CA SER A 356 5.19 9.73 15.75
C SER A 356 4.04 9.80 16.77
N THR A 357 3.11 8.85 16.71
CA THR A 357 2.16 8.60 17.81
C THR A 357 2.83 7.99 19.03
#